data_AF-A0A524RVS4-F1
#
_entry.id   AF-A0A524RVS4-F1
#
_cell.length_a   1.000
_cell.length_b   1.000
_cell.length_c   1.000
_cell.angle_alpha   90.00
_cell.angle_beta   90.00
_cell.angle_gamma   90.00
#
_symmetry.space_group_name_H-M   'P 1'
#
loop_
_entity.id
_entity.type
_entity.pdbx_description
1 polymer ?
#
loop_
_entity_poly.entity_id
_entity_poly.type
_entity_poly.pdbx_seq_one_letter_code
_entity_poly.pdbx_strand_id
1 'polypeptide(L)'
;MTDSACGLAEKEPYDPSRATARADEHGRNFVADRLTQAERLARAMHRDPLIVAPFDAELFGHWWFEGPRFLEAVFRAGASEGLTFTTLRQCLEGQPRLQVCRPAPSSWGQGGFHTYWLSESNAWMTAEWDRAGRAMLTLMDRFGEGQGQRRLLQQAARELLLAQSSDWSFILRAGTTTDLARQRLDRHLSRFWRIRDHLEGLQNLPPGWLHTVEHEDNVFPDIDLSPWQPSPSRIS
;
A
#
# COMPACT_ATOMS: atom_id res chain seq x y z
N MET A 1 2.94 -20.25 20.43
CA MET A 1 1.77 -21.14 20.25
C MET A 1 2.03 -22.43 21.00
N THR A 2 1.05 -22.94 21.76
CA THR A 2 1.15 -24.21 22.50
C THR A 2 0.99 -25.40 21.55
N ASP A 3 -0.13 -25.46 20.84
CA ASP A 3 -0.39 -26.39 19.73
C ASP A 3 -1.33 -25.71 18.72
N SER A 4 -1.24 -26.09 17.44
CA SER A 4 -2.19 -25.68 16.40
C SER A 4 -3.58 -26.33 16.53
N ALA A 5 -3.69 -27.45 17.24
CA ALA A 5 -4.93 -28.21 17.39
C ALA A 5 -5.72 -27.88 18.67
N CYS A 6 -5.14 -27.14 19.62
CA CYS A 6 -5.78 -26.85 20.90
C CYS A 6 -6.68 -25.60 20.85
N GLY A 7 -7.75 -25.62 21.65
CA GLY A 7 -8.68 -24.49 21.79
C GLY A 7 -8.04 -23.31 22.51
N LEU A 8 -8.65 -22.12 22.43
CA LEU A 8 -8.16 -20.92 23.13
C LEU A 8 -7.96 -21.12 24.64
N ALA A 9 -8.83 -21.92 25.28
CA ALA A 9 -8.78 -22.21 26.71
C ALA A 9 -7.63 -23.14 27.12
N GLU A 10 -7.05 -23.87 26.17
CA GLU A 10 -5.97 -24.84 26.39
C GLU A 10 -4.59 -24.25 26.07
N LYS A 11 -4.55 -22.96 25.68
CA LYS A 11 -3.29 -22.26 25.45
C LYS A 11 -2.61 -21.99 26.78
N GLU A 12 -1.38 -22.46 26.89
CA GLU A 12 -0.52 -22.15 28.02
C GLU A 12 -0.13 -20.67 28.06
N PRO A 13 0.18 -20.13 29.24
CA PRO A 13 0.76 -18.79 29.37
C PRO A 13 2.01 -18.63 28.51
N TYR A 14 2.18 -17.42 27.97
CA TYR A 14 3.34 -17.07 27.17
C TYR A 14 4.63 -17.12 28.00
N ASP A 15 5.68 -17.77 27.48
CA ASP A 15 7.03 -17.79 28.05
C ASP A 15 7.95 -16.89 27.19
N PRO A 16 8.28 -15.67 27.66
CA PRO A 16 9.11 -14.74 26.92
C PRO A 16 10.53 -15.25 26.66
N SER A 17 11.08 -16.08 27.54
CA SER A 17 12.46 -16.56 27.44
C SER A 17 12.59 -17.61 26.35
N ARG A 18 11.63 -18.54 26.28
CA ARG A 18 11.55 -19.54 25.20
C ARG A 18 11.32 -18.89 23.84
N ALA A 19 10.39 -17.94 23.77
CA ALA A 19 10.08 -17.22 22.55
C ALA A 19 11.27 -16.40 22.03
N THR A 20 11.95 -15.71 22.95
CA THR A 20 13.23 -15.02 22.73
C THR A 20 14.28 -15.94 22.12
N ALA A 21 14.57 -17.07 22.77
CA ALA A 21 15.60 -18.00 22.31
C ALA A 21 15.26 -18.53 20.89
N ARG A 22 13.97 -18.77 20.64
CA ARG A 22 13.50 -19.24 19.34
C ARG A 22 13.58 -18.20 18.24
N ALA A 23 13.25 -16.94 18.53
CA ALA A 23 13.41 -15.85 17.56
C ALA A 23 14.89 -15.65 17.18
N ASP A 24 15.78 -15.73 18.17
CA ASP A 24 17.23 -15.62 17.95
C ASP A 24 17.75 -16.81 17.11
N GLU A 25 17.26 -18.02 17.35
CA GLU A 25 17.56 -19.22 16.55
C GLU A 25 17.05 -19.07 15.11
N HIS A 26 15.78 -18.69 14.92
CA HIS A 26 15.21 -18.51 13.59
C HIS A 26 15.94 -17.42 12.80
N GLY A 27 16.35 -16.33 13.44
CA GLY A 27 17.12 -15.27 12.78
C GLY A 27 18.47 -15.77 12.24
N ARG A 28 19.19 -16.58 13.04
CA ARG A 28 20.44 -17.23 12.60
C ARG A 28 20.20 -18.20 11.46
N ASN A 29 19.18 -19.05 11.55
CA ASN A 29 18.84 -20.01 10.50
C ASN A 29 18.50 -19.29 9.19
N PHE A 30 17.73 -18.20 9.26
CA PHE A 30 17.40 -17.41 8.09
C PHE A 30 18.66 -16.85 7.41
N VAL A 31 19.62 -16.32 8.18
CA VAL A 31 20.90 -15.82 7.65
C VAL A 31 21.70 -16.94 6.99
N ALA A 32 21.83 -18.10 7.64
CA ALA A 32 22.53 -19.27 7.08
C ALA A 32 21.93 -19.72 5.74
N ASP A 33 20.60 -19.72 5.63
CA ASP A 33 19.89 -20.03 4.39
C ASP A 33 20.14 -18.97 3.29
N ARG A 34 20.20 -17.69 3.66
CA ARG A 34 20.48 -16.59 2.71
C ARG A 34 21.93 -16.63 2.22
N LEU A 35 22.89 -16.96 3.07
CA LEU A 35 24.29 -17.16 2.68
C LEU A 35 24.41 -18.33 1.70
N THR A 36 23.82 -19.48 2.03
CA THR A 36 23.78 -20.64 1.13
C THR A 36 23.14 -20.29 -0.22
N GLN A 37 22.04 -19.52 -0.20
CA GLN A 37 21.40 -19.03 -1.43
C GLN A 37 22.31 -18.10 -2.23
N ALA A 38 22.98 -17.15 -1.57
CA ALA A 38 23.89 -16.21 -2.21
C ALA A 38 25.08 -16.93 -2.85
N GLU A 39 25.71 -17.87 -2.14
CA GLU A 39 26.80 -18.69 -2.69
C GLU A 39 26.36 -19.47 -3.94
N ARG A 40 25.18 -20.08 -3.90
CA ARG A 40 24.63 -20.80 -5.05
C ARG A 40 24.41 -19.88 -6.24
N LEU A 41 23.85 -18.69 -6.02
CA LEU A 41 23.59 -17.71 -7.08
C LEU A 41 24.88 -17.11 -7.63
N ALA A 42 25.86 -16.80 -6.79
CA ALA A 42 27.15 -16.26 -7.20
C ALA A 42 27.90 -17.20 -8.16
N ARG A 43 27.75 -18.52 -8.01
CA ARG A 43 28.31 -19.50 -8.97
C ARG A 43 27.63 -19.48 -10.35
N ALA A 44 26.40 -19.00 -10.43
CA ALA A 44 25.59 -18.98 -11.66
C ALA A 44 25.48 -17.59 -12.31
N MET A 45 26.02 -16.55 -11.66
CA MET A 45 25.86 -15.16 -12.07
C MET A 45 27.23 -14.49 -12.26
N HIS A 46 27.32 -13.57 -13.22
CA HIS A 46 28.53 -12.77 -13.45
C HIS A 46 28.65 -11.55 -12.53
N ARG A 47 27.83 -11.50 -11.47
CA ARG A 47 27.73 -10.39 -10.52
C ARG A 47 27.27 -10.92 -9.16
N ASP A 48 27.52 -10.13 -8.13
CA ASP A 48 27.02 -10.45 -6.79
C ASP A 48 25.48 -10.49 -6.79
N PRO A 49 24.89 -11.55 -6.21
CA PRO A 49 23.44 -11.69 -6.16
C PRO A 49 22.83 -10.71 -5.15
N LEU A 50 21.76 -10.04 -5.57
CA LEU A 50 20.90 -9.27 -4.67
C LEU A 50 19.66 -10.09 -4.34
N ILE A 51 19.47 -10.42 -3.06
CA ILE A 51 18.28 -11.12 -2.57
C ILE A 51 17.34 -10.08 -1.96
N VAL A 52 16.15 -9.95 -2.54
CA VAL A 52 15.10 -9.05 -2.04
C VAL A 52 13.99 -9.90 -1.44
N ALA A 53 13.71 -9.69 -0.15
CA ALA A 53 12.65 -10.39 0.59
C ALA A 53 11.64 -9.37 1.13
N PRO A 54 10.56 -9.09 0.37
CA PRO A 54 9.51 -8.16 0.82
C PRO A 54 8.56 -8.85 1.79
N PHE A 55 8.11 -8.11 2.81
CA PHE A 55 7.13 -8.54 3.80
C PHE A 55 6.24 -7.36 4.17
N ASP A 56 4.99 -7.64 4.56
CA ASP A 56 4.15 -6.64 5.21
C ASP A 56 4.75 -6.25 6.56
N ALA A 57 4.81 -4.96 6.86
CA ALA A 57 5.46 -4.48 8.08
C ALA A 57 4.77 -4.99 9.35
N GLU A 58 3.43 -5.11 9.31
CA GLU A 58 2.62 -5.64 10.41
C GLU A 58 2.87 -7.12 10.71
N LEU A 59 3.54 -7.86 9.81
CA LEU A 59 4.01 -9.20 10.13
C LEU A 59 4.90 -9.17 11.38
N PHE A 60 5.78 -8.17 11.48
CA PHE A 60 6.76 -8.09 12.56
C PHE A 60 6.26 -7.24 13.73
N GLY A 61 5.66 -7.91 14.71
CA GLY A 61 5.25 -7.36 16.01
C GLY A 61 3.75 -7.34 16.23
N HIS A 62 2.96 -7.28 15.15
CA HIS A 62 1.49 -7.37 15.23
C HIS A 62 1.02 -8.81 15.03
N TRP A 63 1.26 -9.40 13.85
CA TRP A 63 0.87 -10.79 13.56
C TRP A 63 1.83 -11.81 14.17
N TRP A 64 3.13 -11.53 14.10
CA TRP A 64 4.17 -12.30 14.78
C TRP A 64 4.87 -11.43 15.81
N PHE A 65 4.51 -11.65 17.08
CA PHE A 65 4.94 -10.82 18.21
C PHE A 65 6.46 -10.68 18.33
N GLU A 66 7.20 -11.77 18.17
CA GLU A 66 8.67 -11.76 18.26
C GLU A 66 9.36 -11.30 16.96
N GLY A 67 8.59 -10.90 15.94
CA GLY A 67 9.11 -10.48 14.65
C GLY A 67 10.19 -9.39 14.70
N PRO A 68 10.06 -8.32 15.50
CA PRO A 68 11.10 -7.30 15.63
C PRO A 68 12.42 -7.88 16.18
N ARG A 69 12.33 -8.82 17.13
CA ARG A 69 13.50 -9.51 17.69
C ARG A 69 14.13 -10.45 16.68
N PHE A 70 13.32 -11.15 15.89
CA PHE A 70 13.82 -11.93 14.76
C PHE A 70 14.60 -11.04 13.78
N LEU A 71 14.07 -9.87 13.41
CA LEU A 71 14.78 -8.93 12.53
C LEU A 71 16.11 -8.47 13.14
N GLU A 72 16.14 -8.15 14.43
CA GLU A 72 17.37 -7.83 15.15
C GLU A 72 18.39 -8.98 15.05
N ALA A 73 17.95 -10.22 15.30
CA ALA A 73 18.80 -11.40 15.20
C ALA A 73 19.33 -11.63 13.77
N VAL A 74 18.50 -11.40 12.75
CA VAL A 74 18.91 -11.44 11.33
C VAL A 74 19.99 -10.41 11.04
N PHE A 75 19.82 -9.15 11.44
CA PHE A 75 20.82 -8.11 11.18
C PHE A 75 22.13 -8.38 11.94
N ARG A 76 22.02 -8.80 13.21
CA ARG A 76 23.19 -9.13 14.03
C ARG A 76 23.98 -10.31 13.48
N ALA A 77 23.29 -11.42 13.18
CA ALA A 77 23.93 -12.61 12.63
C ALA A 77 24.45 -12.37 11.21
N GLY A 78 23.70 -11.65 10.38
CA GLY A 78 24.14 -11.30 9.03
C GLY A 78 25.43 -10.48 9.05
N ALA A 79 25.52 -9.49 9.92
CA ALA A 79 26.74 -8.68 10.06
C ALA A 79 27.94 -9.51 10.54
N SER A 80 27.75 -10.48 11.45
CA SER A 80 28.85 -11.34 11.93
C SER A 80 29.29 -12.38 10.91
N GLU A 81 28.38 -12.86 10.07
CA GLU A 81 28.62 -13.93 9.07
C GLU A 81 28.98 -13.38 7.67
N GLY A 82 29.19 -12.06 7.55
CA GLY A 82 29.64 -11.43 6.29
C GLY A 82 28.53 -11.16 5.26
N LEU A 83 27.26 -11.21 5.66
CA LEU A 83 26.14 -10.80 4.81
C LEU A 83 26.09 -9.26 4.73
N THR A 84 26.14 -8.72 3.51
CA THR A 84 26.04 -7.27 3.29
C THR A 84 24.58 -6.84 3.19
N PHE A 85 24.13 -6.02 4.13
CA PHE A 85 22.84 -5.34 4.04
C PHE A 85 22.99 -4.02 3.27
N THR A 86 22.04 -3.74 2.40
CA THR A 86 22.07 -2.56 1.53
C THR A 86 20.65 -2.08 1.24
N THR A 87 20.54 -0.83 0.80
CA THR A 87 19.29 -0.29 0.25
C THR A 87 19.27 -0.45 -1.28
N LEU A 88 18.07 -0.51 -1.86
CA LEU A 88 17.94 -0.51 -3.33
C LEU A 88 18.57 0.73 -3.98
N ARG A 89 18.53 1.88 -3.28
CA ARG A 89 19.20 3.11 -3.72
C ARG A 89 20.71 2.92 -3.85
N GLN A 90 21.37 2.42 -2.79
CA GLN A 90 22.81 2.17 -2.80
C GLN A 90 23.22 1.16 -3.88
N CYS A 91 22.42 0.11 -4.11
CA CYS A 91 22.64 -0.83 -5.21
C CYS A 91 22.64 -0.12 -6.58
N LEU A 92 21.72 0.83 -6.79
CA LEU A 92 21.60 1.57 -8.06
C LEU A 92 22.69 2.64 -8.22
N GLU A 93 23.15 3.26 -7.13
CA GLU A 93 24.28 4.21 -7.13
C GLU A 93 25.59 3.57 -7.60
N GLY A 94 25.75 2.26 -7.38
CA GLY A 94 26.85 1.47 -7.96
C GLY A 94 26.79 1.27 -9.48
N GLN A 95 25.81 1.87 -10.16
CA GLN A 95 25.59 1.80 -11.62
C GLN A 95 25.71 0.37 -12.19
N PRO A 96 24.93 -0.59 -11.66
CA PRO A 96 25.05 -1.97 -12.08
C PRO A 96 24.65 -2.13 -13.54
N ARG A 97 25.29 -3.06 -14.25
CA ARG A 97 24.82 -3.51 -15.57
C ARG A 97 23.52 -4.29 -15.38
N LEU A 98 22.39 -3.65 -15.64
CA LEU A 98 21.06 -4.24 -15.52
C LEU A 98 20.56 -4.68 -16.90
N GLN A 99 19.95 -5.86 -16.95
CA GLN A 99 19.21 -6.30 -18.13
C GLN A 99 17.96 -5.45 -18.26
N VAL A 100 17.73 -4.92 -19.47
CA VAL A 100 16.45 -4.29 -19.81
C VAL A 100 15.42 -5.38 -20.01
N CYS A 101 14.32 -5.31 -19.27
CA CYS A 101 13.21 -6.23 -19.36
C CYS A 101 11.88 -5.48 -19.38
N ARG A 102 10.86 -6.09 -19.99
CA ARG A 102 9.48 -5.61 -19.98
C ARG A 102 8.67 -6.53 -19.08
N PRO A 103 8.38 -6.15 -17.84
CA PRO A 103 7.56 -6.97 -16.95
C PRO A 103 6.18 -7.22 -17.57
N ALA A 104 5.67 -8.45 -17.42
CA ALA A 104 4.27 -8.73 -17.71
C ALA A 104 3.37 -8.10 -16.63
N PRO A 105 2.09 -7.80 -16.92
CA PRO A 105 1.14 -7.41 -15.89
C PRO A 105 1.03 -8.50 -14.82
N SER A 106 1.35 -8.15 -13.58
CA SER A 106 1.37 -9.08 -12.45
C SER A 106 1.11 -8.35 -11.13
N SER A 107 0.82 -9.12 -10.09
CA SER A 107 0.83 -8.66 -8.69
C SER A 107 1.53 -9.70 -7.82
N TRP A 108 1.82 -9.35 -6.57
CA TRP A 108 2.23 -10.31 -5.54
C TRP A 108 1.06 -10.97 -4.79
N GLY A 109 -0.17 -10.70 -5.21
CA GLY A 109 -1.38 -11.29 -4.62
C GLY A 109 -1.66 -12.71 -5.10
N GLN A 110 -2.79 -13.26 -4.68
CA GLN A 110 -3.19 -14.63 -5.05
C GLN A 110 -3.20 -14.83 -6.57
N GLY A 111 -2.50 -15.86 -7.03
CA GLY A 111 -2.41 -16.21 -8.45
C GLY A 111 -1.47 -15.32 -9.27
N GLY A 112 -0.85 -14.29 -8.68
CA GLY A 112 0.16 -13.46 -9.35
C GLY A 112 -0.39 -12.41 -10.32
N PHE A 113 -1.71 -12.17 -10.32
CA PHE A 113 -2.39 -11.25 -11.25
C PHE A 113 -3.34 -10.31 -10.52
N HIS A 114 -4.21 -9.62 -11.25
CA HIS A 114 -5.11 -8.60 -10.70
C HIS A 114 -6.43 -9.15 -10.16
N THR A 115 -6.69 -10.46 -10.29
CA THR A 115 -7.98 -11.09 -9.96
C THR A 115 -8.42 -10.92 -8.51
N TYR A 116 -7.49 -10.65 -7.60
CA TYR A 116 -7.82 -10.36 -6.21
C TYR A 116 -8.44 -8.95 -6.04
N TRP A 117 -8.03 -7.97 -6.86
CA TRP A 117 -8.55 -6.61 -6.83
C TRP A 117 -9.64 -6.35 -7.89
N LEU A 118 -9.69 -7.18 -8.93
CA LEU A 118 -10.66 -7.14 -10.01
C LEU A 118 -11.41 -8.46 -10.09
N SER A 119 -12.61 -8.47 -9.54
CA SER A 119 -13.51 -9.63 -9.53
C SER A 119 -14.96 -9.18 -9.68
N GLU A 120 -15.86 -10.12 -9.90
CA GLU A 120 -17.28 -9.83 -10.06
C GLU A 120 -17.87 -9.03 -8.89
N SER A 121 -17.41 -9.26 -7.65
CA SER A 121 -17.93 -8.59 -6.45
C SER A 121 -17.54 -7.11 -6.32
N ASN A 122 -16.51 -6.66 -7.04
CA ASN A 122 -15.96 -5.30 -6.93
C ASN A 122 -15.77 -4.61 -8.29
N ALA A 123 -16.15 -5.24 -9.40
CA ALA A 123 -15.96 -4.70 -10.76
C ALA A 123 -16.59 -3.31 -10.95
N TRP A 124 -17.74 -3.06 -10.32
CA TRP A 124 -18.45 -1.78 -10.36
C TRP A 124 -17.58 -0.60 -9.86
N MET A 125 -16.66 -0.86 -8.92
CA MET A 125 -15.80 0.18 -8.35
C MET A 125 -14.87 0.78 -9.40
N THR A 126 -14.38 -0.03 -10.33
CA THR A 126 -13.46 0.43 -11.37
C THR A 126 -14.14 1.45 -12.28
N ALA A 127 -15.42 1.22 -12.62
CA ALA A 127 -16.21 2.16 -13.40
C ALA A 127 -16.46 3.47 -12.64
N GLU A 128 -16.76 3.39 -11.34
CA GLU A 128 -16.95 4.57 -10.50
C GLU A 128 -15.65 5.38 -10.31
N TRP A 129 -14.51 4.71 -10.16
CA TRP A 129 -13.20 5.36 -10.07
C TRP A 129 -12.81 6.06 -11.37
N ASP A 130 -13.05 5.44 -12.53
CA ASP A 130 -12.81 6.09 -13.83
C ASP A 130 -13.73 7.30 -14.00
N ARG A 131 -15.02 7.17 -13.65
CA ARG A 131 -15.99 8.27 -13.69
C ARG A 131 -15.58 9.46 -12.82
N ALA A 132 -15.22 9.20 -11.56
CA ALA A 132 -14.79 10.23 -10.62
C ALA A 132 -13.44 10.84 -11.04
N GLY A 133 -12.50 10.02 -11.53
CA GLY A 133 -11.22 10.47 -12.05
C GLY A 133 -11.35 11.43 -13.24
N ARG A 134 -12.21 11.11 -14.21
CA ARG A 134 -12.52 12.00 -15.34
C ARG A 134 -13.18 13.29 -14.87
N ALA A 135 -14.11 13.22 -13.92
CA ALA A 135 -14.75 14.41 -13.36
C ALA A 135 -13.73 15.33 -12.66
N MET A 136 -12.72 14.77 -11.97
CA MET A 136 -11.65 15.57 -11.35
C MET A 136 -10.81 16.31 -12.40
N LEU A 137 -10.50 15.67 -13.55
CA LEU A 137 -9.84 16.34 -14.67
C LEU A 137 -10.68 17.50 -15.21
N THR A 138 -11.99 17.30 -15.39
CA THR A 138 -12.91 18.37 -15.83
C THR A 138 -12.98 19.52 -14.82
N LEU A 139 -12.99 19.23 -13.52
CA LEU A 139 -12.96 20.26 -12.48
C LEU A 139 -11.66 21.08 -12.55
N MET A 140 -10.53 20.42 -12.75
CA MET A 140 -9.24 21.10 -12.88
C MET A 140 -9.12 21.93 -14.14
N ASP A 141 -9.68 21.48 -15.26
CA ASP A 141 -9.74 22.25 -16.51
C ASP A 141 -10.56 23.54 -16.34
N ARG A 142 -11.70 23.45 -15.66
CA ARG A 142 -12.63 24.59 -15.51
C ARG A 142 -12.27 25.55 -14.38
N PHE A 143 -11.72 25.05 -13.28
CA PHE A 143 -11.57 25.80 -12.03
C PHE A 143 -10.13 25.81 -11.49
N GLY A 144 -9.20 25.07 -12.10
CA GLY A 144 -7.84 24.85 -11.57
C GLY A 144 -6.97 26.10 -11.48
N GLU A 145 -7.24 27.13 -12.29
CA GLU A 145 -6.53 28.42 -12.27
C GLU A 145 -7.09 29.39 -11.22
N GLY A 146 -8.29 29.12 -10.70
CA GLY A 146 -8.97 29.99 -9.74
C GLY A 146 -8.47 29.81 -8.30
N GLN A 147 -7.93 30.88 -7.70
CA GLN A 147 -7.51 30.83 -6.28
C GLN A 147 -8.69 30.61 -5.31
N GLY A 148 -9.90 31.03 -5.69
CA GLY A 148 -11.10 30.93 -4.83
C GLY A 148 -11.60 29.49 -4.63
N GLN A 149 -11.34 28.59 -5.58
CA GLN A 149 -11.85 27.22 -5.58
C GLN A 149 -10.80 26.20 -5.12
N ARG A 150 -9.54 26.62 -4.92
CA ARG A 150 -8.42 25.72 -4.61
C ARG A 150 -8.71 24.81 -3.42
N ARG A 151 -9.29 25.35 -2.34
CA ARG A 151 -9.64 24.60 -1.13
C ARG A 151 -10.61 23.45 -1.41
N LEU A 152 -11.66 23.71 -2.20
CA LEU A 152 -12.64 22.71 -2.62
C LEU A 152 -11.99 21.65 -3.53
N LEU A 153 -11.17 22.07 -4.49
CA LEU A 153 -10.46 21.15 -5.39
C LEU A 153 -9.49 20.25 -4.63
N GLN A 154 -8.76 20.77 -3.64
CA GLN A 154 -7.90 19.99 -2.76
C GLN A 154 -8.70 18.95 -1.97
N GLN A 155 -9.86 19.32 -1.41
CA GLN A 155 -10.68 18.34 -0.72
C GLN A 155 -11.27 17.29 -1.68
N ALA A 156 -11.74 17.69 -2.86
CA ALA A 156 -12.18 16.74 -3.88
C ALA A 156 -11.07 15.74 -4.27
N ALA A 157 -9.84 16.21 -4.44
CA ALA A 157 -8.70 15.35 -4.71
C ALA A 157 -8.45 14.33 -3.58
N ARG A 158 -8.55 14.75 -2.30
CA ARG A 158 -8.44 13.83 -1.16
C ARG A 158 -9.54 12.78 -1.15
N GLU A 159 -10.79 13.19 -1.34
CA GLU A 159 -11.92 12.26 -1.41
C GLU A 159 -11.76 11.25 -2.55
N LEU A 160 -11.26 11.69 -3.71
CA LEU A 160 -10.98 10.81 -4.83
C LEU A 160 -9.87 9.80 -4.50
N LEU A 161 -8.76 10.25 -3.92
CA LEU A 161 -7.66 9.36 -3.53
C LEU A 161 -8.09 8.35 -2.46
N LEU A 162 -8.85 8.79 -1.46
CA LEU A 162 -9.41 7.92 -0.43
C LEU A 162 -10.38 6.90 -1.03
N ALA A 163 -11.24 7.31 -1.96
CA ALA A 163 -12.12 6.39 -2.68
C ALA A 163 -11.35 5.36 -3.52
N GLN A 164 -10.18 5.72 -4.05
CA GLN A 164 -9.35 4.88 -4.92
C GLN A 164 -8.37 3.95 -4.18
N SER A 165 -8.42 3.87 -2.84
CA SER A 165 -7.60 2.89 -2.12
C SER A 165 -7.89 1.46 -2.58
N SER A 166 -6.84 0.71 -2.89
CA SER A 166 -6.94 -0.71 -3.24
C SER A 166 -7.42 -1.59 -2.07
N ASP A 167 -7.32 -1.08 -0.84
CA ASP A 167 -7.78 -1.78 0.37
C ASP A 167 -9.27 -2.08 0.30
N TRP A 168 -10.08 -1.20 -0.29
CA TRP A 168 -11.51 -1.44 -0.44
C TRP A 168 -11.79 -2.69 -1.28
N SER A 169 -11.14 -2.82 -2.44
CA SER A 169 -11.26 -4.00 -3.30
C SER A 169 -10.75 -5.26 -2.59
N PHE A 170 -9.66 -5.15 -1.83
CA PHE A 170 -9.10 -6.24 -1.04
C PHE A 170 -10.06 -6.71 0.05
N ILE A 171 -10.59 -5.80 0.88
CA ILE A 171 -11.51 -6.09 1.98
C ILE A 171 -12.81 -6.73 1.46
N LEU A 172 -13.35 -6.21 0.35
CA LEU A 172 -14.53 -6.78 -0.31
C LEU A 172 -14.27 -8.19 -0.84
N ARG A 173 -13.08 -8.45 -1.36
CA ARG A 173 -12.68 -9.79 -1.85
C ARG A 173 -12.42 -10.76 -0.70
N ALA A 174 -11.75 -10.32 0.35
CA ALA A 174 -11.44 -11.12 1.53
C ALA A 174 -12.69 -11.49 2.34
N GLY A 175 -13.79 -10.73 2.19
CA GLY A 175 -15.03 -10.97 2.92
C GLY A 175 -15.02 -10.46 4.37
N THR A 176 -13.96 -9.78 4.78
CA THR A 176 -13.81 -9.21 6.12
C THR A 176 -14.49 -7.84 6.17
N THR A 177 -15.36 -7.56 7.14
CA THR A 177 -15.93 -6.20 7.35
C THR A 177 -16.43 -5.50 6.08
N THR A 178 -17.06 -6.24 5.16
CA THR A 178 -17.39 -5.74 3.80
C THR A 178 -18.34 -4.54 3.81
N ASP A 179 -19.28 -4.50 4.74
CA ASP A 179 -20.22 -3.38 4.89
C ASP A 179 -19.52 -2.08 5.26
N LEU A 180 -18.49 -2.15 6.11
CA LEU A 180 -17.68 -0.99 6.47
C LEU A 180 -16.92 -0.46 5.25
N ALA A 181 -16.34 -1.34 4.44
CA ALA A 181 -15.64 -0.93 3.21
C ALA A 181 -16.58 -0.25 2.22
N ARG A 182 -17.77 -0.81 1.97
CA ARG A 182 -18.79 -0.16 1.11
C ARG A 182 -19.18 1.21 1.66
N GLN A 183 -19.50 1.29 2.95
CA GLN A 183 -19.89 2.54 3.57
C GLN A 183 -18.81 3.62 3.45
N ARG A 184 -17.53 3.28 3.64
CA ARG A 184 -16.41 4.22 3.52
C ARG A 184 -16.24 4.70 2.08
N LEU A 185 -16.23 3.77 1.12
CA LEU A 185 -16.14 4.10 -0.29
C LEU A 185 -17.28 5.01 -0.75
N ASP A 186 -18.52 4.64 -0.43
CA ASP A 186 -19.72 5.42 -0.79
C ASP A 186 -19.68 6.82 -0.18
N ARG A 187 -19.18 6.95 1.05
CA ARG A 187 -19.01 8.23 1.72
C ARG A 187 -18.00 9.12 1.00
N HIS A 188 -16.83 8.61 0.64
CA HIS A 188 -15.81 9.39 -0.08
C HIS A 188 -16.29 9.80 -1.48
N LEU A 189 -16.92 8.89 -2.22
CA LEU A 189 -17.53 9.21 -3.52
C LEU A 189 -18.64 10.26 -3.38
N SER A 190 -19.52 10.12 -2.38
CA SER A 190 -20.60 11.08 -2.14
C SER A 190 -20.06 12.47 -1.79
N ARG A 191 -18.98 12.55 -1.00
CA ARG A 191 -18.31 13.82 -0.66
C ARG A 191 -17.70 14.45 -1.91
N PHE A 192 -16.97 13.67 -2.72
CA PHE A 192 -16.41 14.10 -3.99
C PHE A 192 -17.49 14.68 -4.92
N TRP A 193 -18.57 13.93 -5.16
CA TRP A 193 -19.64 14.37 -6.05
C TRP A 193 -20.35 15.61 -5.54
N ARG A 194 -20.55 15.74 -4.22
CA ARG A 194 -21.16 16.93 -3.63
C ARG A 194 -20.29 18.18 -3.80
N ILE A 195 -18.96 18.04 -3.69
CA ILE A 195 -18.02 19.15 -3.95
C ILE A 195 -18.05 19.52 -5.44
N ARG A 196 -18.06 18.53 -6.33
CA ARG A 196 -18.21 18.72 -7.78
C ARG A 196 -19.47 19.51 -8.10
N ASP A 197 -20.61 19.06 -7.60
CA ASP A 197 -21.92 19.69 -7.85
C ASP A 197 -21.96 21.13 -7.32
N HIS A 198 -21.24 21.41 -6.22
CA HIS A 198 -21.09 22.77 -5.71
C HIS A 198 -20.25 23.68 -6.60
N LEU A 199 -19.10 23.19 -7.07
CA LEU A 199 -18.25 23.93 -7.99
C LEU A 199 -18.96 24.23 -9.31
N GLU A 200 -19.83 23.32 -9.76
CA GLU A 200 -20.63 23.51 -10.97
C GLU A 200 -21.90 24.36 -10.77
N GLY A 201 -22.18 24.81 -9.54
CA GLY A 201 -23.35 25.62 -9.22
C GLY A 201 -24.67 24.84 -9.23
N LEU A 202 -24.62 23.50 -9.21
CA LEU A 202 -25.80 22.63 -9.18
C LEU A 202 -26.40 22.54 -7.77
N GLN A 203 -25.58 22.63 -6.73
CA GLN A 203 -26.02 22.55 -5.34
C GLN A 203 -25.15 23.37 -4.39
N ASN A 204 -25.74 23.96 -3.35
CA ASN A 204 -24.96 24.63 -2.30
C ASN A 204 -24.48 23.64 -1.22
N LEU A 205 -23.25 23.81 -0.75
CA LEU A 205 -22.78 23.12 0.44
C LEU A 205 -23.43 23.72 1.69
N PRO A 206 -23.87 22.89 2.66
CA PRO A 206 -24.36 23.38 3.93
C PRO A 206 -23.27 24.19 4.65
N PRO A 207 -23.63 25.22 5.44
CA PRO A 207 -22.68 25.93 6.28
C PRO A 207 -21.88 24.97 7.16
N GLY A 208 -20.56 25.15 7.21
CA GLY A 208 -19.65 24.32 8.02
C GLY A 208 -19.34 22.93 7.47
N TRP A 209 -20.07 22.44 6.45
CA TRP A 209 -19.89 21.07 5.94
C TRP A 209 -18.46 20.80 5.44
N LEU A 210 -17.90 21.71 4.64
CA LEU A 210 -16.54 21.55 4.11
C LEU A 210 -15.51 21.46 5.24
N HIS A 211 -15.68 22.26 6.29
CA HIS A 211 -14.78 22.25 7.44
C HIS A 211 -14.83 20.91 8.19
N THR A 212 -16.02 20.33 8.37
CA THR A 212 -16.17 18.98 8.95
C THR A 212 -15.46 17.92 8.09
N VAL A 213 -15.66 17.97 6.78
CA VAL A 213 -15.02 17.01 5.86
C VAL A 213 -13.50 17.16 5.86
N GLU A 214 -12.99 18.38 5.78
CA GLU A 214 -11.55 18.65 5.88
C GLU A 214 -10.93 18.26 7.22
N HIS A 215 -11.72 18.25 8.30
CA HIS A 215 -11.26 17.78 9.61
C HIS A 215 -11.21 16.25 9.68
N GLU A 216 -12.22 15.57 9.12
CA GLU A 216 -12.29 14.10 9.13
C GLU A 216 -11.32 13.45 8.13
N ASP A 217 -11.25 13.99 6.91
CA ASP A 217 -10.52 13.43 5.77
C ASP A 217 -9.36 14.38 5.39
N ASN A 218 -8.45 14.59 6.35
CA ASN A 218 -7.40 15.60 6.34
C ASN A 218 -6.04 15.12 5.79
N VAL A 219 -6.02 13.95 5.14
CA VAL A 219 -4.80 13.39 4.56
C VAL A 219 -4.25 14.29 3.46
N PHE A 220 -2.93 14.44 3.35
CA PHE A 220 -2.28 15.34 2.38
C PHE A 220 -2.73 16.80 2.52
N PRO A 221 -2.36 17.50 3.61
CA PRO A 221 -2.74 18.90 3.82
C PRO A 221 -2.30 19.80 2.66
N ASP A 222 -1.12 19.52 2.09
CA ASP A 222 -0.54 20.27 0.97
C ASP A 222 -0.67 19.52 -0.37
N ILE A 223 -1.79 18.80 -0.58
CA ILE A 223 -2.00 18.01 -1.80
C ILE A 223 -1.75 18.86 -3.06
N ASP A 224 -0.84 18.36 -3.89
CA ASP A 224 -0.53 18.94 -5.18
C ASP A 224 -1.60 18.54 -6.21
N LEU A 225 -2.18 19.53 -6.87
CA LEU A 225 -3.21 19.35 -7.88
C LEU A 225 -2.64 19.24 -9.29
N SER A 226 -1.33 19.45 -9.47
CA SER A 226 -0.67 19.37 -10.78
C SER A 226 -0.88 18.05 -11.53
N PRO A 227 -1.01 16.87 -10.88
CA PRO A 227 -1.28 15.62 -11.60
C PRO A 227 -2.62 15.59 -12.35
N TRP A 228 -3.59 16.42 -11.93
CA TRP A 228 -4.90 16.53 -12.58
C TRP A 228 -5.02 17.76 -13.48
N GLN A 229 -3.98 18.58 -13.61
CA GLN A 229 -3.99 19.67 -14.57
C GLN A 229 -4.04 19.10 -16.00
N PRO A 230 -4.94 19.60 -16.87
CA PRO A 230 -4.98 19.18 -18.25
C PRO A 230 -3.64 19.49 -18.91
N SER A 231 -2.95 18.43 -19.37
CA SER A 231 -1.78 18.60 -20.22
C SER A 231 -2.25 18.88 -21.65
N PRO A 232 -1.70 19.89 -22.35
CA PRO A 232 -2.07 20.20 -23.72
C PRO A 232 -1.82 19.06 -24.74
N SER A 233 -1.22 17.94 -24.33
CA SER A 233 -0.76 16.85 -25.20
C SER A 233 -1.46 15.49 -25.02
N ARG A 234 -2.74 15.44 -24.62
CA ARG A 234 -3.53 14.18 -24.62
C ARG A 234 -4.77 14.21 -25.53
N ILE A 235 -4.64 14.87 -26.67
CA ILE A 235 -5.53 14.66 -27.82
C ILE A 235 -4.65 14.15 -28.97
N SER A 236 -4.46 12.83 -29.03
CA SER A 236 -4.06 12.10 -30.24
C SER A 236 -4.53 10.66 -30.15
#